data_AF-A0A934HB40-F1
#
_entry.id   AF-A0A934HB40-F1
#
_cell.length_a   1.000
_cell.length_b   1.000
_cell.length_c   1.000
_cell.angle_alpha   90.00
_cell.angle_beta   90.00
_cell.angle_gamma   90.00
#
_symmetry.space_group_name_H-M   'P 1'
#
loop_
_entity.id
_entity.type
_entity.pdbx_description
1 polymer ?
#
loop_
_entity_poly.entity_id
_entity_poly.type
_entity_poly.pdbx_seq_one_letter_code
_entity_poly.pdbx_strand_id
1 'polypeptide(L)'
;DHLGHLDRLGIHPSRQGLGYGADLLAFAIQRMASQGARRVGLSTQAENGRSQRLYEGFGFRRTGDSYQLYGLWLDHPGHQVRTQSSQEGGD
;
A
#
# COMPACT_ATOMS: atom_id res chain seq x y z
N ASP A 1 -7.89 -11.55 -17.53
CA ASP A 1 -8.33 -11.09 -16.19
C ASP A 1 -7.56 -9.81 -15.91
N HIS A 2 -8.20 -8.63 -15.99
CA HIS A 2 -7.49 -7.34 -15.85
C HIS A 2 -7.65 -6.82 -14.42
N LEU A 3 -6.59 -6.87 -13.63
CA LEU A 3 -6.55 -6.35 -12.27
C LEU A 3 -6.04 -4.90 -12.29
N GLY A 4 -6.83 -3.98 -11.74
CA GLY A 4 -6.36 -2.65 -11.34
C GLY A 4 -5.83 -2.70 -9.91
N HIS A 5 -4.62 -2.19 -9.68
CA HIS A 5 -4.05 -2.09 -8.33
C HIS A 5 -4.04 -0.65 -7.84
N LEU A 6 -4.64 -0.40 -6.68
CA LEU A 6 -4.59 0.89 -6.00
C LEU A 6 -3.48 0.86 -4.94
N ASP A 7 -2.38 1.57 -5.22
CA ASP A 7 -1.20 1.57 -4.35
C ASP A 7 -1.39 2.47 -3.11
N ARG A 8 -1.80 3.73 -3.31
CA ARG A 8 -1.97 4.68 -2.20
C ARG A 8 -3.24 5.49 -2.30
N LEU A 9 -3.84 5.72 -1.13
CA LEU A 9 -4.98 6.60 -0.94
C LEU A 9 -4.77 7.36 0.37
N GLY A 10 -4.54 8.67 0.28
CA GLY A 10 -4.18 9.52 1.40
C GLY A 10 -5.09 10.73 1.54
N ILE A 11 -5.54 10.99 2.76
CA ILE A 11 -6.29 12.20 3.12
C ILE A 11 -5.50 12.95 4.19
N HIS A 12 -5.34 14.26 4.00
CA HIS A 12 -4.70 15.13 4.97
C HIS A 12 -5.30 14.92 6.38
N PRO A 13 -4.51 14.81 7.46
CA PRO A 13 -5.01 14.47 8.80
C PRO A 13 -6.19 15.34 9.27
N SER A 14 -6.12 16.66 9.06
CA SER A 14 -7.20 17.60 9.45
C SER A 14 -8.50 17.48 8.63
N ARG A 15 -8.50 16.66 7.57
CA ARG A 15 -9.65 16.45 6.67
C ARG A 15 -10.22 15.03 6.80
N GLN A 16 -9.67 14.20 7.69
CA GLN A 16 -10.17 12.86 7.92
C GLN A 16 -11.51 12.89 8.66
N GLY A 17 -12.34 11.86 8.44
CA GLY A 17 -13.66 11.74 9.09
C GLY A 17 -14.80 12.44 8.35
N LEU A 18 -14.50 13.16 7.26
CA LEU A 18 -15.46 13.96 6.50
C LEU A 18 -15.98 13.29 5.21
N GLY A 19 -15.69 12.00 5.01
CA GLY A 19 -16.14 11.25 3.82
C GLY A 19 -15.18 11.25 2.64
N TYR A 20 -14.20 12.16 2.55
CA TYR A 20 -13.31 12.28 1.39
C TYR A 20 -12.54 11.01 0.99
N GLY A 21 -12.25 10.12 1.96
CA GLY A 21 -11.63 8.83 1.65
C GLY A 21 -12.53 7.92 0.81
N ALA A 22 -13.84 7.96 1.06
CA ALA A 22 -14.83 7.22 0.27
C ALA A 22 -14.98 7.81 -1.12
N ASP A 23 -15.04 9.15 -1.23
CA ASP A 23 -15.13 9.83 -2.53
C ASP A 23 -13.91 9.51 -3.41
N LEU A 24 -12.71 9.56 -2.83
CA LEU A 24 -11.48 9.27 -3.55
C LEU A 24 -11.39 7.79 -3.98
N LEU A 25 -11.85 6.87 -3.12
CA LEU A 25 -11.89 5.44 -3.44
C LEU A 25 -12.89 5.15 -4.56
N ALA A 26 -14.09 5.74 -4.51
CA ALA A 26 -15.11 5.61 -5.55
C ALA A 26 -14.57 6.09 -6.91
N PHE A 27 -13.95 7.26 -6.92
CA PHE A 27 -13.30 7.80 -8.11
C PHE A 27 -12.24 6.86 -8.67
N ALA A 28 -11.35 6.33 -7.82
CA ALA A 28 -10.30 5.42 -8.24
C ALA A 28 -10.85 4.12 -8.86
N ILE A 29 -11.88 3.52 -8.25
CA ILE A 29 -12.56 2.32 -8.76
C ILE A 29 -13.18 2.60 -10.14
N GLN A 30 -13.92 3.71 -10.27
CA GLN A 30 -14.54 4.09 -11.54
C GLN A 30 -13.50 4.31 -12.64
N ARG A 31 -12.37 4.96 -12.30
CA ARG A 31 -11.27 5.19 -13.24
C ARG A 31 -10.60 3.89 -13.68
N MET A 32 -10.36 2.95 -12.76
CA MET A 32 -9.81 1.64 -13.13
C MET A 32 -10.79 0.85 -13.99
N ALA A 33 -12.09 0.89 -13.67
CA ALA A 33 -13.12 0.23 -14.45
C ALA A 33 -13.22 0.79 -15.87
N SER A 34 -13.16 2.12 -16.05
CA SER A 34 -13.19 2.74 -17.38
C SER A 34 -11.94 2.44 -18.22
N GLN A 35 -10.84 2.01 -17.58
CA GLN A 35 -9.62 1.52 -18.23
C GLN A 35 -9.64 0.00 -18.49
N GLY A 36 -10.77 -0.68 -18.22
CA GLY A 36 -10.95 -2.10 -18.51
C GLY A 36 -10.60 -3.05 -17.36
N ALA A 37 -10.33 -2.55 -16.16
CA ALA A 37 -10.15 -3.41 -15.00
C ALA A 37 -11.45 -4.16 -14.68
N ARG A 38 -11.35 -5.48 -14.51
CA ARG A 38 -12.46 -6.35 -14.08
C ARG A 38 -12.43 -6.61 -12.57
N ARG A 39 -11.28 -6.37 -11.94
CA ARG A 39 -11.04 -6.55 -10.51
C ARG A 39 -10.20 -5.38 -10.01
N VAL A 40 -10.41 -4.99 -8.76
CA VAL A 40 -9.58 -4.00 -8.07
C VAL A 40 -8.95 -4.67 -6.86
N GLY A 41 -7.64 -4.51 -6.72
CA GLY A 41 -6.86 -4.98 -5.57
C GLY A 41 -6.12 -3.82 -4.91
N LEU A 42 -5.91 -3.94 -3.61
CA LEU A 42 -5.07 -3.03 -2.82
C LEU A 42 -4.48 -3.79 -1.65
N SER A 43 -3.43 -3.24 -1.07
CA SER A 43 -2.89 -3.71 0.21
C SER A 43 -3.10 -2.63 1.27
N THR A 44 -3.19 -3.05 2.54
CA THR A 44 -3.19 -2.14 3.68
C THR A 44 -2.58 -2.85 4.88
N GLN A 45 -2.06 -2.07 5.83
CA GLN A 45 -1.50 -2.60 7.06
C GLN A 45 -2.59 -3.28 7.90
N ALA A 46 -2.20 -4.33 8.63
CA ALA A 46 -3.10 -5.11 9.47
C ALA A 46 -3.71 -4.24 10.59
N GLU A 47 -2.98 -3.22 11.03
CA GLU A 47 -3.35 -2.28 12.07
C GLU A 47 -4.23 -1.14 11.54
N ASN A 48 -4.30 -0.94 10.22
CA ASN A 48 -5.07 0.13 9.60
C ASN A 48 -6.56 -0.22 9.49
N GLY A 49 -7.21 -0.41 10.65
CA GLY A 49 -8.62 -0.75 10.76
C GLY A 49 -9.56 0.29 10.15
N ARG A 50 -9.14 1.55 10.06
CA ARG A 50 -9.91 2.62 9.41
C ARG A 50 -10.04 2.35 7.91
N SER A 51 -8.93 2.10 7.21
CA SER A 51 -8.95 1.77 5.79
C SER A 51 -9.64 0.44 5.53
N GLN A 52 -9.41 -0.57 6.38
CA GLN A 52 -10.08 -1.87 6.24
C GLN A 52 -11.61 -1.74 6.24
N ARG A 53 -12.19 -1.02 7.21
CA ARG A 53 -13.63 -0.76 7.25
C ARG A 53 -14.14 0.01 6.03
N LEU A 54 -13.36 0.97 5.54
CA LEU A 54 -13.70 1.69 4.31
C LEU A 54 -13.78 0.74 3.12
N TYR A 55 -12.76 -0.10 2.92
CA TYR A 55 -12.73 -1.05 1.80
C TYR A 55 -13.83 -2.11 1.91
N GLU A 56 -14.04 -2.68 3.09
CA GLU A 56 -15.13 -3.63 3.34
C GLU A 56 -16.51 -3.01 3.05
N GLY A 57 -16.71 -1.73 3.39
CA GLY A 57 -17.91 -0.97 3.03
C GLY A 57 -18.12 -0.78 1.52
N PHE A 58 -17.06 -0.83 0.72
CA PHE A 58 -17.10 -0.83 -0.75
C PHE A 58 -17.20 -2.24 -1.36
N GLY A 59 -17.35 -3.27 -0.53
CA GLY A 59 -17.48 -4.66 -0.98
C GLY A 59 -16.15 -5.38 -1.24
N PHE A 60 -15.01 -4.78 -0.86
CA PHE A 60 -13.74 -5.50 -0.87
C PHE A 60 -13.79 -6.66 0.13
N ARG A 61 -13.10 -7.75 -0.21
CA ARG A 61 -12.96 -8.93 0.65
C ARG A 61 -11.49 -9.24 0.83
N ARG A 62 -11.12 -9.68 2.02
CA ARG A 62 -9.76 -10.14 2.30
C ARG A 62 -9.46 -11.37 1.45
N THR A 63 -8.32 -11.37 0.77
CA THR A 63 -7.87 -12.50 -0.05
C THR A 63 -7.02 -13.50 0.74
N GLY A 64 -6.54 -13.11 1.92
CA GLY A 64 -5.58 -13.88 2.72
C GLY A 64 -4.12 -13.61 2.33
N ASP A 65 -3.89 -12.87 1.25
CA ASP A 65 -2.54 -12.50 0.82
C ASP A 65 -1.94 -11.45 1.77
N SER A 66 -0.70 -11.68 2.19
CA SER A 66 0.09 -10.72 2.96
C SER A 66 1.47 -10.56 2.34
N TYR A 67 2.01 -9.35 2.40
CA TYR A 67 3.33 -9.04 1.88
C TYR A 67 4.34 -9.05 3.03
N GLN A 68 5.54 -9.58 2.76
CA GLN A 68 6.66 -9.45 3.69
C GLN A 68 7.18 -8.02 3.67
N LEU A 69 7.14 -7.36 4.83
CA LEU A 69 7.75 -6.05 5.01
C LEU A 69 9.16 -6.21 5.58
N TYR A 70 10.16 -5.74 4.85
CA TYR A 70 11.54 -5.68 5.30
C TYR A 70 11.79 -4.30 5.93
N GLY A 71 12.22 -4.29 7.19
CA GLY A 71 12.54 -3.08 7.94
C GLY A 71 13.99 -3.08 8.42
N LEU A 72 14.60 -1.91 8.45
CA LEU A 72 15.94 -1.69 8.99
C LEU A 72 15.87 -0.59 10.06
N TRP A 73 16.22 -0.96 11.30
CA TRP A 73 16.31 -0.01 12.40
C TRP A 73 17.71 0.57 12.45
N LEU A 74 17.83 1.86 12.15
CA LEU A 74 19.11 2.56 12.09
C LEU A 74 19.65 2.91 13.49
N ASP A 75 18.80 2.90 14.51
CA ASP A 75 19.12 3.18 15.90
C ASP A 75 19.40 1.91 16.73
N HIS A 76 19.30 0.72 16.13
CA HIS A 76 19.60 -0.51 16.83
C HIS A 76 21.12 -0.69 17.01
N PRO A 77 21.64 -0.91 18.24
CA PRO A 77 23.08 -0.86 18.55
C PRO A 77 23.94 -1.92 17.82
N GLY A 78 23.34 -2.88 17.12
CA GLY A 78 24.03 -3.85 16.26
C GLY A 78 24.04 -3.52 14.76
N HIS A 79 23.44 -2.41 14.34
CA HIS A 79 23.36 -2.06 12.92
C HIS A 79 24.67 -1.45 12.41
N GLN A 80 25.49 -2.24 11.74
CA GLN A 80 26.60 -1.75 10.92
C GLN A 80 26.26 -2.00 9.45
N VAL A 81 26.07 -0.92 8.69
CA VAL A 81 25.96 -0.99 7.22
C VAL A 81 27.25 -1.60 6.70
N ARG A 82 27.20 -2.85 6.22
CA ARG A 82 28.33 -3.42 5.50
C ARG A 82 28.37 -2.78 4.14
N THR A 83 29.19 -1.74 4.00
CA THR A 83 29.57 -1.22 2.69
C THR A 83 30.35 -2.33 1.99
N GLN A 84 29.86 -2.82 0.85
CA GLN A 84 30.68 -3.66 -0.02
C GLN A 84 31.80 -2.77 -0.58
N SER A 85 33.01 -2.94 -0.08
CA SER A 85 34.21 -2.44 -0.75
C SER A 85 34.30 -3.19 -2.08
N SER A 86 33.98 -2.51 -3.18
CA SER A 86 34.32 -3.00 -4.51
C SER A 86 35.80 -3.38 -4.52
N GLN A 87 36.10 -4.63 -4.85
CA GLN A 87 37.43 -5.04 -5.26
C GLN A 87 37.80 -4.24 -6.51
N GLU A 88 38.59 -3.18 -6.32
CA GLU A 88 39.47 -2.65 -7.35
C GLU A 88 40.85 -3.31 -7.19
N GLY A 89 41.36 -3.89 -8.29
CA GLY A 89 42.72 -4.42 -8.44
C GLY A 89 42.80 -5.95 -8.31
N GLY A 90 43.39 -6.71 -9.23
CA GLY A 90 44.19 -6.37 -10.41
C GLY A 90 44.86 -7.65 -10.94
N ASP A 91 45.30 -7.56 -12.19
CA ASP A 91 46.00 -8.53 -13.07
C ASP A 91 45.16 -9.64 -13.75
#